data_AF-A0A929B149-F1
#
_entry.id   AF-A0A929B149-F1
#
_cell.length_a   1.000
_cell.length_b   1.000
_cell.length_c   1.000
_cell.angle_alpha   90.00
_cell.angle_beta   90.00
_cell.angle_gamma   90.00
#
_symmetry.space_group_name_H-M   'P 1'
#
loop_
_entity.id
_entity.type
_entity.pdbx_description
1 polymer ?
#
loop_
_entity_poly.entity_id
_entity_poly.type
_entity_poly.pdbx_seq_one_letter_code
_entity_poly.pdbx_strand_id
1 'polypeptide(L)'
;MSDKSRNQQQRDFLYPSLTKVVIHQATDEDEQTSNVEPIYFDPNVLCCPRCGSVNVKSSGKNAGKNSNGKKRYRCKEPECQRIFIDPKLRERGIPLTEVQCRFCHSNNCVKGGFTGSDGKQKYNCKDCRASFVPGSTRKRRPKNLPLSEDIWDAKALGLKPLKTDSHTKLNFTEISQPWLKELAKKFIKFKSATRAFGTIQNYLLANLDFANFLDSNYPEIINIEQLDRKLVLDYIFYVNSRGLKPSWKNMLIGNLKTFLDTGNENKWFRTDRYLIIIEDYSKQTTRTSNENGFSHPRVWHEV
;
A
#
# COMPACT_ATOMS: atom_id res chain seq x y z
N MET A 1 -53.59 -31.77 -29.88
CA MET A 1 -54.30 -31.47 -28.63
C MET A 1 -53.76 -32.44 -27.59
N SER A 2 -52.84 -31.99 -26.73
CA SER A 2 -52.14 -32.86 -25.79
C SER A 2 -52.49 -32.49 -24.35
N ASP A 3 -52.98 -33.51 -23.66
CA ASP A 3 -53.47 -33.51 -22.29
C ASP A 3 -52.37 -33.19 -21.27
N LYS A 4 -52.76 -32.36 -20.30
CA LYS A 4 -51.99 -32.08 -19.09
C LYS A 4 -52.45 -33.02 -17.97
N SER A 5 -51.48 -33.29 -17.09
CA SER A 5 -51.63 -33.61 -15.67
C SER A 5 -51.87 -35.07 -15.29
N ARG A 6 -50.77 -35.80 -15.24
CA ARG A 6 -50.56 -36.94 -14.33
C ARG A 6 -49.18 -36.80 -13.71
N ASN A 7 -49.11 -36.33 -12.46
CA ASN A 7 -48.28 -36.92 -11.41
C ASN A 7 -48.35 -36.09 -10.12
N GLN A 8 -49.27 -36.55 -9.28
CA GLN A 8 -49.15 -36.66 -7.84
C GLN A 8 -47.77 -37.25 -7.48
N GLN A 9 -47.01 -36.60 -6.59
CA GLN A 9 -46.43 -37.19 -5.36
C GLN A 9 -45.22 -36.37 -4.85
N GLN A 10 -45.13 -36.32 -3.52
CA GLN A 10 -44.01 -35.84 -2.70
C GLN A 10 -43.88 -34.34 -2.48
N ARG A 11 -44.77 -33.80 -1.64
CA ARG A 11 -44.36 -32.91 -0.56
C ARG A 11 -44.99 -33.41 0.72
N ASP A 12 -44.17 -34.02 1.56
CA ASP A 12 -44.15 -33.82 3.02
C ASP A 12 -43.10 -34.78 3.63
N PHE A 13 -42.48 -34.31 4.71
CA PHE A 13 -41.41 -34.90 5.53
C PHE A 13 -39.95 -34.63 5.10
N LEU A 14 -39.37 -33.55 5.65
CA LEU A 14 -38.40 -33.60 6.77
C LEU A 14 -37.67 -32.24 6.93
N TYR A 15 -37.77 -31.66 8.13
CA TYR A 15 -37.01 -30.49 8.58
C TYR A 15 -35.49 -30.65 8.41
N PRO A 16 -34.73 -29.57 8.16
CA PRO A 16 -33.33 -29.49 8.56
C PRO A 16 -33.13 -28.50 9.72
N SER A 17 -32.95 -29.09 10.90
CA SER A 17 -32.01 -28.75 11.99
C SER A 17 -31.66 -27.27 12.27
N LEU A 18 -32.04 -26.84 13.47
CA LEU A 18 -31.54 -25.69 14.22
C LEU A 18 -30.01 -25.71 14.36
N THR A 19 -29.31 -24.62 14.02
CA THR A 19 -27.85 -24.53 14.13
C THR A 19 -27.43 -24.01 15.51
N LYS A 20 -26.78 -24.86 16.33
CA LYS A 20 -26.14 -24.46 17.59
C LYS A 20 -24.90 -23.61 17.33
N VAL A 21 -24.78 -22.47 18.01
CA VAL A 21 -23.53 -21.69 18.11
C VAL A 21 -23.25 -21.48 19.60
N VAL A 22 -22.18 -22.09 20.10
CA VAL A 22 -21.67 -21.85 21.46
C VAL A 22 -20.68 -20.68 21.39
N ILE A 23 -20.91 -19.64 22.17
CA ILE A 23 -19.98 -18.51 22.31
C ILE A 23 -19.30 -18.67 23.66
N HIS A 24 -18.01 -18.99 23.66
CA HIS A 24 -17.19 -18.87 24.87
C HIS A 24 -16.68 -17.44 24.98
N GLN A 25 -17.07 -16.73 26.04
CA GLN A 25 -16.34 -15.57 26.53
C GLN A 25 -15.45 -16.06 27.66
N ALA A 26 -14.14 -15.81 27.53
CA ALA A 26 -13.17 -16.06 28.58
C ALA A 26 -13.15 -14.83 29.48
N THR A 27 -13.61 -15.01 30.72
CA THR A 27 -13.22 -14.19 31.87
C THR A 27 -12.99 -15.15 33.01
N ASP A 28 -11.79 -15.07 33.58
CA ASP A 28 -11.40 -15.81 34.76
C ASP A 28 -12.22 -15.35 35.98
N GLU A 29 -12.46 -16.30 36.87
CA GLU A 29 -13.03 -16.20 38.22
C GLU A 29 -14.57 -16.33 38.39
N ASP A 30 -14.90 -17.26 39.29
CA ASP A 30 -16.17 -17.63 39.94
C ASP A 30 -17.18 -18.55 39.22
N GLU A 31 -17.16 -19.78 39.73
CA GLU A 31 -18.01 -20.94 39.45
C GLU A 31 -19.44 -20.70 39.96
N GLN A 32 -20.31 -20.14 39.11
CA GLN A 32 -21.77 -20.29 39.20
C GLN A 32 -22.35 -20.43 37.79
N THR A 33 -22.66 -21.68 37.42
CA THR A 33 -23.30 -22.04 36.15
C THR A 33 -24.71 -21.48 36.08
N SER A 34 -24.84 -20.29 35.49
CA SER A 34 -26.12 -19.78 35.00
C SER A 34 -26.45 -20.47 33.68
N ASN A 35 -27.61 -21.12 33.62
CA ASN A 35 -28.19 -21.68 32.39
C ASN A 35 -28.42 -20.55 31.37
N VAL A 36 -27.47 -20.33 30.47
CA VAL A 36 -27.69 -19.47 29.31
C VAL A 36 -28.46 -20.27 28.28
N GLU A 37 -29.78 -20.04 28.20
CA GLU A 37 -30.61 -20.61 27.15
C GLU A 37 -30.05 -20.25 25.76
N PRO A 38 -29.97 -21.21 24.82
CA PRO A 38 -29.49 -20.94 23.48
C PRO A 38 -30.41 -19.95 22.77
N ILE A 39 -29.86 -18.81 22.35
CA ILE A 39 -30.59 -17.80 21.57
C ILE A 39 -30.91 -18.39 20.19
N TYR A 40 -32.18 -18.74 19.99
CA TYR A 40 -32.71 -19.16 18.70
C TYR A 40 -32.84 -17.96 17.76
N PHE A 41 -32.06 -17.92 16.68
CA PHE A 41 -32.16 -16.86 15.67
C PHE A 41 -33.26 -17.19 14.66
N ASP A 42 -34.37 -16.45 14.68
CA ASP A 42 -35.36 -16.46 13.61
C ASP A 42 -34.72 -15.90 12.32
N PRO A 43 -34.62 -16.69 11.23
CA PRO A 43 -34.03 -16.25 9.97
C PRO A 43 -34.78 -15.08 9.30
N ASN A 44 -35.97 -14.73 9.77
CA ASN A 44 -36.74 -13.62 9.26
C ASN A 44 -36.43 -12.27 9.90
N VAL A 45 -35.76 -12.23 11.05
CA VAL A 45 -35.53 -11.01 11.82
C VAL A 45 -34.19 -10.36 11.45
N LEU A 46 -34.22 -9.06 11.13
CA LEU A 46 -33.02 -8.29 10.81
C LEU A 46 -32.25 -7.96 12.08
N CYS A 47 -31.10 -8.61 12.29
CA CYS A 47 -30.25 -8.39 13.46
C CYS A 47 -28.86 -7.84 13.10
N CYS A 48 -28.23 -7.16 14.06
CA CYS A 48 -26.86 -6.69 13.95
C CYS A 48 -25.88 -7.88 13.89
N PRO A 49 -25.02 -7.98 12.88
CA PRO A 49 -24.11 -9.12 12.72
C PRO A 49 -22.89 -9.08 13.66
N ARG A 50 -22.82 -8.11 14.58
CA ARG A 50 -21.74 -7.99 15.57
C ARG A 50 -22.19 -8.40 16.96
N CYS A 51 -23.36 -7.92 17.39
CA CYS A 51 -23.87 -8.13 18.75
C CYS A 51 -25.20 -8.89 18.79
N GLY A 52 -25.78 -9.29 17.66
CA GLY A 52 -27.06 -10.00 17.61
C GLY A 52 -28.29 -9.12 17.87
N SER A 53 -28.14 -7.87 18.31
CA SER A 53 -29.27 -6.98 18.61
C SER A 53 -30.18 -6.76 17.39
N VAL A 54 -31.48 -6.88 17.62
CA VAL A 54 -32.55 -6.56 16.66
C VAL A 54 -32.84 -5.06 16.58
N ASN A 55 -32.24 -4.26 17.47
CA ASN A 55 -32.39 -2.82 17.52
C ASN A 55 -31.52 -2.14 16.45
N VAL A 56 -32.02 -2.13 15.22
CA VAL A 56 -31.30 -1.64 14.03
C VAL A 56 -32.17 -0.66 13.25
N LYS A 57 -31.58 0.45 12.77
CA LYS A 57 -32.29 1.45 11.95
C LYS A 57 -31.66 1.62 10.58
N SER A 58 -32.44 1.98 9.56
CA SER A 58 -31.87 2.42 8.27
C SER A 58 -30.99 3.67 8.45
N SER A 59 -29.84 3.72 7.78
CA SER A 59 -28.83 4.77 7.99
C SER A 59 -28.54 5.58 6.72
N GLY A 60 -28.93 6.86 6.67
CA GLY A 60 -28.45 7.85 5.68
C GLY A 60 -29.54 8.74 5.06
N LYS A 61 -29.13 9.88 4.48
CA LYS A 61 -30.00 10.91 3.88
C LYS A 61 -30.77 10.44 2.61
N ASN A 62 -30.30 9.40 1.92
CA ASN A 62 -30.91 8.83 0.70
C ASN A 62 -31.65 7.52 1.00
N ALA A 63 -32.72 7.56 1.82
CA ALA A 63 -33.49 6.38 2.24
C ALA A 63 -32.62 5.21 2.80
N GLY A 64 -31.45 5.55 3.34
CA GLY A 64 -30.46 4.60 3.83
C GLY A 64 -29.74 3.74 2.79
N LYS A 65 -29.71 4.09 1.49
CA LYS A 65 -29.01 3.28 0.46
C LYS A 65 -27.52 3.65 0.30
N ASN A 66 -26.68 2.69 -0.11
CA ASN A 66 -25.28 2.93 -0.52
C ASN A 66 -25.19 3.37 -2.00
N SER A 67 -23.97 3.65 -2.49
CA SER A 67 -23.71 4.02 -3.90
C SER A 67 -24.19 2.97 -4.91
N ASN A 68 -24.43 1.74 -4.46
CA ASN A 68 -24.88 0.61 -5.28
C ASN A 68 -26.39 0.33 -5.08
N GLY A 69 -27.13 1.27 -4.48
CA GLY A 69 -28.58 1.14 -4.26
C GLY A 69 -29.01 0.21 -3.11
N LYS A 70 -28.08 -0.42 -2.38
CA LYS A 70 -28.38 -1.37 -1.28
C LYS A 70 -28.67 -0.65 0.03
N LYS A 71 -29.73 -1.05 0.75
CA LYS A 71 -30.08 -0.49 2.07
C LYS A 71 -29.02 -0.81 3.13
N ARG A 72 -28.65 0.21 3.90
CA ARG A 72 -27.70 0.19 5.03
C ARG A 72 -28.48 0.35 6.33
N TYR A 73 -28.06 -0.39 7.33
CA TYR A 73 -28.60 -0.41 8.67
C TYR A 73 -27.51 -0.04 9.66
N ARG A 74 -27.90 0.58 10.78
CA ARG A 74 -27.04 0.92 11.90
C ARG A 74 -27.64 0.30 13.16
N CYS A 75 -26.84 -0.49 13.87
CA CYS A 75 -27.19 -0.98 15.20
C CYS A 75 -27.30 0.20 16.18
N LYS A 76 -28.34 0.21 17.02
CA LYS A 76 -28.60 1.29 17.99
C LYS A 76 -28.04 1.01 19.37
N GLU A 77 -27.52 -0.19 19.62
CA GLU A 77 -26.79 -0.46 20.86
C GLU A 77 -25.63 0.53 21.01
N PRO A 78 -25.55 1.28 22.13
CA PRO A 78 -24.53 2.31 22.36
C PRO A 78 -23.10 1.80 22.12
N GLU A 79 -22.83 0.56 22.54
CA GLU A 79 -21.51 -0.06 22.43
C GLU A 79 -21.20 -0.62 21.04
N CYS A 80 -22.23 -0.91 20.23
CA CYS A 80 -22.01 -1.52 18.92
C CYS A 80 -21.94 -0.51 17.79
N GLN A 81 -22.96 0.37 17.67
CA GLN A 81 -23.18 1.38 16.61
C GLN A 81 -22.84 0.97 15.16
N ARG A 82 -22.77 -0.34 14.88
CA ARG A 82 -22.18 -0.87 13.65
C ARG A 82 -23.10 -0.58 12.48
N ILE A 83 -22.52 -0.11 11.37
CA ILE A 83 -23.22 0.03 10.10
C ILE A 83 -23.00 -1.23 9.26
N PHE A 84 -24.06 -1.81 8.72
CA PHE A 84 -24.04 -3.01 7.90
C PHE A 84 -25.11 -2.95 6.80
N ILE A 85 -25.07 -3.86 5.84
CA ILE A 85 -26.13 -4.08 4.84
C ILE A 85 -26.91 -5.32 5.28
N ASP A 86 -28.20 -5.40 4.92
CA ASP A 86 -29.06 -6.55 5.24
C ASP A 86 -28.28 -7.89 5.14
N PRO A 87 -28.13 -8.65 6.23
CA PRO A 87 -27.45 -9.94 6.23
C PRO A 87 -28.05 -10.93 5.23
N LYS A 88 -29.33 -10.81 4.88
CA LYS A 88 -30.00 -11.63 3.85
C LYS A 88 -29.44 -11.36 2.44
N LEU A 89 -28.79 -10.22 2.21
CA LEU A 89 -28.09 -9.90 0.96
C LEU A 89 -26.64 -10.41 0.92
N ARG A 90 -26.18 -11.14 1.94
CA ARG A 90 -24.88 -11.81 1.90
C ARG A 90 -25.01 -13.01 0.97
N GLU A 91 -24.38 -12.92 -0.19
CA GLU A 91 -24.21 -14.08 -1.07
C GLU A 91 -23.50 -15.18 -0.27
N ARG A 92 -24.18 -16.32 -0.07
CA ARG A 92 -23.53 -17.52 0.48
C ARG A 92 -22.42 -17.86 -0.50
N GLY A 93 -21.18 -17.68 -0.06
CA GLY A 93 -20.04 -17.97 -0.91
C GLY A 93 -20.03 -19.45 -1.33
N ILE A 94 -19.39 -19.72 -2.45
CA ILE A 94 -19.10 -21.05 -2.99
C ILE A 94 -18.54 -21.99 -1.88
N PRO A 95 -18.96 -23.26 -1.83
CA PRO A 95 -18.38 -24.28 -0.94
C PRO A 95 -16.85 -24.33 -1.03
N LEU A 96 -16.15 -24.58 0.08
CA LEU A 96 -14.67 -24.62 0.07
C LEU A 96 -14.11 -25.71 -0.85
N THR A 97 -14.85 -26.80 -1.04
CA THR A 97 -14.55 -27.91 -1.96
C THR A 97 -14.44 -27.46 -3.43
N GLU A 98 -15.09 -26.35 -3.78
CA GLU A 98 -15.15 -25.81 -5.15
C GLU A 98 -14.30 -24.52 -5.28
N VAL A 99 -13.56 -24.13 -4.24
CA VAL A 99 -12.79 -22.88 -4.23
C VAL A 99 -11.32 -23.15 -4.48
N GLN A 100 -10.88 -22.75 -5.67
CA GLN A 100 -9.46 -22.69 -6.01
C GLN A 100 -8.93 -21.25 -5.89
N CYS A 101 -7.71 -21.09 -5.35
CA CYS A 101 -7.03 -19.81 -5.34
C CYS A 101 -6.72 -19.35 -6.76
N ARG A 102 -7.36 -18.29 -7.22
CA ARG A 102 -7.13 -17.70 -8.56
C ARG A 102 -5.72 -17.13 -8.80
N PHE A 103 -4.82 -17.16 -7.82
CA PHE A 103 -3.47 -16.62 -7.93
C PHE A 103 -2.38 -17.69 -7.94
N CYS A 104 -2.61 -18.85 -7.31
CA CYS A 104 -1.63 -19.94 -7.26
C CYS A 104 -2.25 -21.32 -7.53
N HIS A 105 -3.53 -21.37 -7.89
CA HIS A 105 -4.31 -22.57 -8.19
C HIS A 105 -4.39 -23.61 -7.06
N SER A 106 -4.01 -23.23 -5.84
CA SER A 106 -4.16 -24.10 -4.67
C SER A 106 -5.62 -24.22 -4.23
N ASN A 107 -6.01 -25.42 -3.82
CA ASN A 107 -7.31 -25.71 -3.19
C ASN A 107 -7.28 -25.46 -1.67
N ASN A 108 -6.11 -25.11 -1.10
CA ASN A 108 -5.92 -24.83 0.32
C ASN A 108 -6.45 -23.42 0.68
N CYS A 109 -7.76 -23.26 0.57
CA CYS A 109 -8.47 -22.02 0.82
C CYS A 109 -9.34 -22.14 2.07
N VAL A 110 -9.47 -21.03 2.81
CA VAL A 110 -10.40 -20.91 3.94
C VAL A 110 -11.33 -19.73 3.73
N LYS A 111 -12.54 -19.81 4.28
CA LYS A 111 -13.47 -18.68 4.28
C LYS A 111 -12.89 -17.56 5.13
N GLY A 112 -12.90 -16.36 4.57
CA GLY A 112 -12.60 -15.12 5.29
C GLY A 112 -13.89 -14.41 5.72
N GLY A 113 -13.78 -13.10 5.96
CA GLY A 113 -14.95 -12.25 6.15
C GLY A 113 -15.66 -11.90 4.83
N PHE A 114 -16.65 -11.03 4.92
CA PHE A 114 -17.38 -10.51 3.75
C PHE A 114 -16.78 -9.17 3.26
N THR A 115 -17.05 -8.78 2.01
CA THR A 115 -16.78 -7.43 1.52
C THR A 115 -17.75 -6.44 2.16
N GLY A 116 -17.25 -5.31 2.66
CA GLY A 116 -18.07 -4.34 3.39
C GLY A 116 -19.10 -3.60 2.53
N SER A 117 -18.84 -3.44 1.23
CA SER A 117 -19.73 -2.73 0.29
C SER A 117 -20.76 -3.65 -0.38
N ASP A 118 -20.35 -4.89 -0.70
CA ASP A 118 -21.13 -5.73 -1.61
C ASP A 118 -21.69 -6.98 -0.93
N GLY A 119 -21.22 -7.32 0.26
CA GLY A 119 -21.65 -8.51 1.01
C GLY A 119 -21.11 -9.83 0.46
N LYS A 120 -20.14 -9.79 -0.45
CA LYS A 120 -19.56 -10.99 -1.08
C LYS A 120 -18.60 -11.71 -0.15
N GLN A 121 -18.63 -13.03 -0.15
CA GLN A 121 -17.70 -13.87 0.63
C GLN A 121 -16.25 -13.68 0.13
N LYS A 122 -15.32 -13.40 1.05
CA LYS A 122 -13.89 -13.45 0.77
C LYS A 122 -13.33 -14.81 1.17
N TYR A 123 -12.25 -15.20 0.51
CA TYR A 123 -11.48 -16.41 0.79
C TYR A 123 -10.01 -16.03 0.97
N ASN A 124 -9.33 -16.77 1.82
CA ASN A 124 -7.89 -16.65 2.04
C ASN A 124 -7.22 -17.96 1.61
N CYS A 125 -6.26 -17.88 0.70
CA CYS A 125 -5.40 -19.02 0.40
C CYS A 125 -4.33 -19.16 1.49
N LYS A 126 -4.14 -20.37 2.00
CA LYS A 126 -3.11 -20.66 3.01
C LYS A 126 -1.71 -20.74 2.40
N ASP A 127 -1.59 -21.20 1.17
CA ASP A 127 -0.28 -21.36 0.50
C ASP A 127 0.31 -20.02 0.08
N CYS A 128 -0.44 -19.21 -0.69
CA CYS A 128 0.06 -17.91 -1.18
C CYS A 128 -0.33 -16.72 -0.29
N ARG A 129 -1.08 -16.96 0.81
CA ARG A 129 -1.56 -15.93 1.78
C ARG A 129 -2.40 -14.81 1.18
N ALA A 130 -2.90 -15.01 -0.05
CA ALA A 130 -3.71 -14.03 -0.76
C ALA A 130 -5.17 -14.10 -0.32
N SER A 131 -5.79 -12.92 -0.19
CA SER A 131 -7.23 -12.77 0.02
C SER A 131 -7.90 -12.44 -1.31
N PHE A 132 -8.99 -13.11 -1.65
CA PHE A 132 -9.71 -12.91 -2.91
C PHE A 132 -11.21 -13.10 -2.77
N VAL A 133 -11.96 -12.64 -3.77
CA VAL A 133 -13.39 -12.93 -3.96
C VAL A 133 -13.49 -13.71 -5.27
N PRO A 134 -14.15 -14.89 -5.31
CA PRO A 134 -14.33 -15.67 -6.53
C PRO A 134 -15.02 -14.82 -7.61
N GLY A 135 -14.59 -14.96 -8.86
CA GLY A 135 -15.09 -14.15 -9.98
C GLY A 135 -14.64 -12.69 -10.01
N SER A 136 -13.87 -12.20 -9.02
CA SER A 136 -13.26 -10.87 -9.12
C SER A 136 -12.23 -10.84 -10.25
N THR A 137 -12.12 -9.73 -10.98
CA THR A 137 -11.03 -9.50 -11.96
C THR A 137 -9.86 -8.71 -11.37
N ARG A 138 -9.96 -8.25 -10.11
CA ARG A 138 -8.92 -7.41 -9.49
C ARG A 138 -7.58 -8.14 -9.41
N LYS A 139 -6.50 -7.49 -9.84
CA LYS A 139 -5.13 -8.00 -9.73
C LYS A 139 -4.70 -8.10 -8.25
N ARG A 140 -3.86 -9.09 -7.94
CA ARG A 140 -3.23 -9.24 -6.61
C ARG A 140 -2.36 -8.02 -6.33
N ARG A 141 -2.53 -7.40 -5.15
CA ARG A 141 -1.47 -6.54 -4.59
C ARG A 141 -0.47 -7.47 -3.89
N PRO A 142 0.81 -7.49 -4.27
CA PRO A 142 1.81 -8.27 -3.55
C PRO A 142 1.85 -7.79 -2.08
N LYS A 143 1.72 -8.71 -1.13
CA LYS A 143 1.93 -8.40 0.30
C LYS A 143 3.42 -8.26 0.62
N ASN A 144 4.27 -8.94 -0.15
CA ASN A 144 5.71 -8.81 -0.13
C ASN A 144 6.14 -8.42 -1.54
N LEU A 145 6.84 -7.29 -1.66
CA LEU A 145 7.55 -6.95 -2.88
C LEU A 145 8.73 -7.92 -3.00
N PRO A 146 8.82 -8.73 -4.08
CA PRO A 146 9.99 -9.56 -4.31
C PRO A 146 11.19 -8.63 -4.52
N LEU A 147 12.07 -8.55 -3.51
CA LEU A 147 13.31 -7.76 -3.58
C LEU A 147 14.22 -8.21 -4.73
N SER A 148 14.07 -9.47 -5.17
CA SER A 148 14.78 -10.06 -6.30
C SER A 148 14.40 -9.45 -7.65
N GLU A 149 13.25 -8.78 -7.78
CA GLU A 149 12.89 -8.09 -9.02
C GLU A 149 13.59 -6.72 -9.10
N ASP A 150 14.01 -6.34 -10.30
CA ASP A 150 14.63 -5.03 -10.58
C ASP A 150 13.61 -3.95 -10.94
N ILE A 151 12.31 -4.28 -11.03
CA ILE A 151 11.26 -3.32 -11.38
C ILE A 151 10.17 -3.39 -10.31
N TRP A 152 10.03 -2.33 -9.53
CA TRP A 152 9.08 -2.26 -8.42
C TRP A 152 7.90 -1.34 -8.75
N ASP A 153 6.68 -1.80 -8.47
CA ASP A 153 5.50 -0.94 -8.49
C ASP A 153 5.44 -0.10 -7.20
N ALA A 154 5.34 1.22 -7.33
CA ALA A 154 5.23 2.15 -6.22
C ALA A 154 4.08 1.78 -5.26
N LYS A 155 2.95 1.31 -5.80
CA LYS A 155 1.80 0.90 -4.98
C LYS A 155 2.08 -0.35 -4.16
N ALA A 156 2.97 -1.23 -4.63
CA ALA A 156 3.40 -2.40 -3.87
C ALA A 156 4.33 -2.01 -2.70
N LEU A 157 4.98 -0.86 -2.77
CA LEU A 157 5.73 -0.24 -1.67
C LEU A 157 4.85 0.60 -0.70
N GLY A 158 3.54 0.67 -0.94
CA GLY A 158 2.63 1.54 -0.18
C GLY A 158 2.74 3.03 -0.53
N LEU A 159 3.49 3.37 -1.59
CA LEU A 159 3.62 4.75 -2.06
C LEU A 159 2.37 5.18 -2.83
N LYS A 160 2.08 6.48 -2.75
CA LYS A 160 0.95 7.12 -3.45
C LYS A 160 1.50 8.07 -4.52
N PRO A 161 1.79 7.58 -5.74
CA PRO A 161 2.16 8.45 -6.84
C PRO A 161 1.00 9.41 -7.19
N LEU A 162 1.34 10.63 -7.61
CA LEU A 162 0.38 11.60 -8.11
C LEU A 162 -0.21 11.12 -9.43
N LYS A 163 -1.41 11.62 -9.79
CA LYS A 163 -2.05 11.28 -11.07
C LYS A 163 -1.24 11.75 -12.28
N THR A 164 -0.40 12.76 -12.10
CA THR A 164 0.52 13.32 -13.11
C THR A 164 1.80 12.49 -13.28
N ASP A 165 2.07 11.54 -12.39
CA ASP A 165 3.27 10.71 -12.48
C ASP A 165 3.04 9.66 -13.57
N SER A 166 3.61 9.90 -14.76
CA SER A 166 3.55 8.98 -15.90
C SER A 166 4.16 7.62 -15.59
N HIS A 167 5.08 7.56 -14.62
CA HIS A 167 5.80 6.37 -14.21
C HIS A 167 5.52 6.07 -12.75
N THR A 168 4.72 5.03 -12.49
CA THR A 168 4.46 4.50 -11.13
C THR A 168 5.42 3.37 -10.76
N LYS A 169 6.50 3.20 -11.54
CA LYS A 169 7.48 2.14 -11.36
C LYS A 169 8.84 2.73 -10.96
N LEU A 170 9.56 1.99 -10.14
CA LEU A 170 10.97 2.21 -9.82
C LEU A 170 11.78 1.13 -10.55
N ASN A 171 12.71 1.54 -11.40
CA ASN A 171 13.49 0.62 -12.23
C ASN A 171 14.97 0.65 -11.84
N PHE A 172 15.51 -0.51 -11.47
CA PHE A 172 16.88 -0.73 -11.05
C PHE A 172 17.72 -1.46 -12.12
N THR A 173 17.14 -1.80 -13.29
CA THR A 173 17.84 -2.59 -14.33
C THR A 173 19.13 -1.95 -14.80
N GLU A 174 19.13 -0.62 -14.88
CA GLU A 174 20.25 0.18 -15.39
C GLU A 174 21.42 0.33 -14.39
N ILE A 175 21.30 -0.16 -13.15
CA ILE A 175 22.42 -0.17 -12.22
C ILE A 175 23.26 -1.42 -12.48
N SER A 176 24.37 -1.28 -13.20
CA SER A 176 25.23 -2.41 -13.60
C SER A 176 25.90 -3.10 -12.41
N GLN A 177 26.34 -2.35 -11.39
CA GLN A 177 27.08 -2.91 -10.26
C GLN A 177 26.13 -3.67 -9.31
N PRO A 178 26.27 -5.00 -9.13
CA PRO A 178 25.33 -5.79 -8.32
C PRO A 178 25.27 -5.33 -6.86
N TRP A 179 26.41 -4.97 -6.27
CA TRP A 179 26.49 -4.49 -4.90
C TRP A 179 25.70 -3.18 -4.71
N LEU A 180 25.84 -2.23 -5.65
CA LEU A 180 25.16 -0.94 -5.59
C LEU A 180 23.66 -1.11 -5.81
N LYS A 181 23.27 -1.99 -6.74
CA LYS A 181 21.86 -2.30 -7.01
C LYS A 181 21.15 -2.82 -5.76
N GLU A 182 21.73 -3.80 -5.08
CA GLU A 182 21.13 -4.39 -3.89
C GLU A 182 21.07 -3.42 -2.71
N LEU A 183 22.12 -2.60 -2.52
CA LEU A 183 22.10 -1.54 -1.51
C LEU A 183 21.09 -0.44 -1.85
N ALA A 184 20.98 -0.03 -3.10
CA ALA A 184 20.00 0.96 -3.56
C ALA A 184 18.56 0.45 -3.36
N LYS A 185 18.26 -0.80 -3.71
CA LYS A 185 16.97 -1.44 -3.42
C LYS A 185 16.66 -1.41 -1.93
N LYS A 186 17.61 -1.81 -1.08
CA LYS A 186 17.47 -1.82 0.38
C LYS A 186 17.20 -0.41 0.92
N PHE A 187 17.96 0.58 0.46
CA PHE A 187 17.79 1.99 0.80
C PHE A 187 16.43 2.54 0.40
N ILE A 188 16.01 2.29 -0.85
CA ILE A 188 14.73 2.74 -1.40
C ILE A 188 13.56 2.15 -0.63
N LYS A 189 13.61 0.85 -0.31
CA LYS A 189 12.59 0.20 0.53
C LYS A 189 12.54 0.78 1.94
N PHE A 190 13.69 1.11 2.52
CA PHE A 190 13.75 1.74 3.84
C PHE A 190 13.14 3.15 3.81
N LYS A 191 13.53 4.00 2.85
CA LYS A 191 13.01 5.37 2.72
C LYS A 191 11.55 5.41 2.28
N SER A 192 11.05 4.41 1.55
CA SER A 192 9.64 4.39 1.09
C SER A 192 8.64 4.34 2.24
N ALA A 193 9.07 3.91 3.44
CA ALA A 193 8.23 3.95 4.63
C ALA A 193 7.91 5.38 5.11
N THR A 194 8.77 6.37 4.79
CA THR A 194 8.69 7.73 5.34
C THR A 194 8.70 8.85 4.31
N ARG A 195 8.97 8.55 3.03
CA ARG A 195 9.14 9.56 1.97
C ARG A 195 8.11 9.41 0.85
N ALA A 196 7.79 10.53 0.22
CA ALA A 196 6.88 10.58 -0.91
C ALA A 196 7.51 9.97 -2.18
N PHE A 197 6.68 9.53 -3.12
CA PHE A 197 7.13 8.84 -4.33
C PHE A 197 8.15 9.65 -5.16
N GLY A 198 7.90 10.94 -5.40
CA GLY A 198 8.84 11.80 -6.14
C GLY A 198 10.22 11.91 -5.46
N THR A 199 10.26 11.91 -4.12
CA THR A 199 11.53 11.87 -3.38
C THR A 199 12.25 10.53 -3.58
N ILE A 200 11.51 9.43 -3.55
CA ILE A 200 12.06 8.09 -3.82
C ILE A 200 12.63 8.00 -5.25
N GLN A 201 11.97 8.60 -6.23
CA GLN A 201 12.48 8.68 -7.60
C GLN A 201 13.81 9.46 -7.67
N ASN A 202 13.90 10.60 -6.98
CA ASN A 202 15.15 11.37 -6.93
C ASN A 202 16.30 10.61 -6.25
N TYR A 203 16.00 9.81 -5.22
CA TYR A 203 16.99 8.90 -4.62
C TYR A 203 17.47 7.83 -5.61
N LEU A 204 16.56 7.17 -6.31
CA LEU A 204 16.90 6.17 -7.32
C LEU A 204 17.74 6.78 -8.43
N LEU A 205 17.33 7.96 -8.92
CA LEU A 205 18.03 8.67 -9.98
C LEU A 205 19.48 9.01 -9.59
N ALA A 206 19.71 9.48 -8.36
CA ALA A 206 21.07 9.77 -7.89
C ALA A 206 21.96 8.52 -7.79
N ASN A 207 21.38 7.37 -7.38
CA ASN A 207 22.11 6.11 -7.35
C ASN A 207 22.41 5.58 -8.76
N LEU A 208 21.47 5.74 -9.70
CA LEU A 208 21.68 5.38 -11.10
C LEU A 208 22.75 6.26 -11.77
N ASP A 209 22.71 7.57 -11.53
CA ASP A 209 23.70 8.51 -12.05
C ASP A 209 25.11 8.18 -11.56
N PHE A 210 25.24 7.83 -10.27
CA PHE A 210 26.49 7.37 -9.69
C PHE A 210 26.93 6.01 -10.24
N ALA A 211 26.00 5.07 -10.44
CA ALA A 211 26.28 3.77 -11.04
C ALA A 211 26.89 3.90 -12.46
N ASN A 212 26.31 4.79 -13.28
CA ASN A 212 26.81 5.06 -14.63
C ASN A 212 28.21 5.71 -14.60
N PHE A 213 28.45 6.61 -13.64
CA PHE A 213 29.77 7.18 -13.42
C PHE A 213 30.81 6.10 -13.06
N LEU A 214 30.48 5.19 -12.13
CA LEU A 214 31.36 4.09 -11.76
C LEU A 214 31.65 3.17 -12.95
N ASP A 215 30.61 2.79 -13.71
CA ASP A 215 30.75 1.90 -14.87
C ASP A 215 31.72 2.46 -15.91
N SER A 216 31.69 3.79 -16.12
CA SER A 216 32.49 4.45 -17.15
C SER A 216 33.90 4.83 -16.69
N ASN A 217 34.12 5.09 -15.39
CA ASN A 217 35.35 5.71 -14.90
C ASN A 217 36.10 4.88 -13.86
N TYR A 218 35.41 3.96 -13.18
CA TYR A 218 35.90 3.18 -12.04
C TYR A 218 35.36 1.73 -12.05
N PRO A 219 35.47 0.98 -13.17
CA PRO A 219 34.91 -0.38 -13.29
C PRO A 219 35.55 -1.40 -12.35
N GLU A 220 36.74 -1.12 -11.81
CA GLU A 220 37.46 -1.93 -10.83
C GLU A 220 36.82 -1.91 -9.43
N ILE A 221 35.87 -1.01 -9.17
CA ILE A 221 35.18 -0.90 -7.88
C ILE A 221 34.07 -1.95 -7.78
N ILE A 222 34.34 -2.99 -7.00
CA ILE A 222 33.48 -4.17 -6.86
C ILE A 222 32.68 -4.20 -5.56
N ASN A 223 32.92 -3.26 -4.64
CA ASN A 223 32.13 -3.09 -3.42
C ASN A 223 32.15 -1.63 -2.92
N ILE A 224 31.30 -1.33 -1.94
CA ILE A 224 31.12 0.03 -1.44
C ILE A 224 32.24 0.47 -0.48
N GLU A 225 32.91 -0.47 0.18
CA GLU A 225 34.01 -0.22 1.11
C GLU A 225 35.25 0.33 0.39
N GLN A 226 35.36 0.14 -0.93
CA GLN A 226 36.40 0.73 -1.78
C GLN A 226 36.14 2.20 -2.12
N LEU A 227 34.98 2.76 -1.76
CA LEU A 227 34.72 4.17 -1.99
C LEU A 227 35.57 5.02 -1.05
N ASP A 228 36.43 5.84 -1.63
CA ASP A 228 37.22 6.84 -0.93
C ASP A 228 36.79 8.25 -1.31
N ARG A 229 37.38 9.24 -0.62
CA ARG A 229 37.08 10.65 -0.87
C ARG A 229 37.48 11.10 -2.27
N LYS A 230 38.56 10.55 -2.84
CA LYS A 230 39.06 10.93 -4.17
C LYS A 230 38.05 10.55 -5.25
N LEU A 231 37.56 9.31 -5.24
CA LEU A 231 36.54 8.84 -6.19
C LEU A 231 35.28 9.69 -6.10
N VAL A 232 34.83 10.02 -4.88
CA VAL A 232 33.64 10.85 -4.69
C VAL A 232 33.85 12.28 -5.19
N LEU A 233 35.04 12.85 -5.02
CA LEU A 233 35.40 14.14 -5.62
C LEU A 233 35.39 14.08 -7.15
N ASP A 234 35.88 13.00 -7.74
CA ASP A 234 35.84 12.80 -9.19
C ASP A 234 34.38 12.69 -9.69
N TYR A 235 33.48 12.06 -8.92
CA TYR A 235 32.05 12.06 -9.22
C TYR A 235 31.45 13.47 -9.12
N ILE A 236 31.79 14.25 -8.10
CA ILE A 236 31.32 15.63 -7.96
C ILE A 236 31.81 16.49 -9.13
N PHE A 237 33.07 16.32 -9.55
CA PHE A 237 33.61 16.97 -10.74
C PHE A 237 32.86 16.57 -12.01
N TYR A 238 32.59 15.27 -12.19
CA TYR A 238 31.76 14.75 -13.28
C TYR A 238 30.33 15.34 -13.27
N VAL A 239 29.68 15.49 -12.11
CA VAL A 239 28.37 16.16 -12.01
C VAL A 239 28.48 17.64 -12.38
N ASN A 240 29.53 18.31 -11.93
CA ASN A 240 29.72 19.75 -12.14
C ASN A 240 30.13 20.12 -13.57
N SER A 241 30.87 19.25 -14.26
CA SER A 241 31.28 19.44 -15.66
C SER A 241 30.11 19.28 -16.63
N ARG A 242 29.05 18.56 -16.24
CA ARG A 242 27.82 18.47 -17.01
C ARG A 242 27.05 19.79 -16.96
N GLY A 243 26.46 20.19 -18.09
CA GLY A 243 25.65 21.41 -18.27
C GLY A 243 24.31 21.42 -17.52
N LEU A 244 24.25 20.82 -16.34
CA LEU A 244 23.06 20.69 -15.50
C LEU A 244 22.81 21.96 -14.68
N LYS A 245 21.56 22.22 -14.34
CA LYS A 245 21.19 23.31 -13.42
C LYS A 245 21.80 23.08 -12.03
N PRO A 246 22.25 24.12 -11.31
CA PRO A 246 22.82 23.99 -9.96
C PRO A 246 21.91 23.21 -8.99
N SER A 247 20.60 23.43 -9.05
CA SER A 247 19.62 22.71 -8.22
C SER A 247 19.60 21.20 -8.50
N TRP A 248 19.79 20.79 -9.75
CA TRP A 248 19.83 19.38 -10.13
C TRP A 248 21.15 18.72 -9.74
N LYS A 249 22.28 19.45 -9.91
CA LYS A 249 23.61 19.02 -9.42
C LYS A 249 23.57 18.74 -7.92
N ASN A 250 23.06 19.70 -7.16
CA ASN A 250 22.93 19.57 -5.70
C ASN A 250 21.95 18.48 -5.29
N MET A 251 20.90 18.22 -6.09
CA MET A 251 19.98 17.09 -5.87
C MET A 251 20.70 15.75 -6.02
N LEU A 252 21.49 15.56 -7.08
CA LEU A 252 22.25 14.33 -7.30
C LEU A 252 23.27 14.09 -6.17
N ILE A 253 24.10 15.09 -5.87
CA ILE A 253 25.13 15.01 -4.83
C ILE A 253 24.48 14.79 -3.45
N GLY A 254 23.45 15.56 -3.11
CA GLY A 254 22.77 15.47 -1.81
C GLY A 254 22.03 14.15 -1.59
N ASN A 255 21.44 13.59 -2.64
CA ASN A 255 20.77 12.29 -2.55
C ASN A 255 21.77 11.13 -2.47
N LEU A 256 22.92 11.21 -3.15
CA LEU A 256 24.00 10.25 -2.97
C LEU A 256 24.55 10.31 -1.54
N LYS A 257 24.79 11.52 -1.01
CA LYS A 257 25.19 11.70 0.40
C LYS A 257 24.18 11.04 1.35
N THR A 258 22.90 11.28 1.13
CA THR A 258 21.83 10.68 1.94
C THR A 258 21.86 9.15 1.91
N PHE A 259 22.14 8.55 0.74
CA PHE A 259 22.31 7.10 0.60
C PHE A 259 23.49 6.59 1.43
N LEU A 260 24.67 7.21 1.27
CA LEU A 260 25.89 6.83 1.98
C LEU A 260 25.74 6.97 3.50
N ASP A 261 25.24 8.12 3.97
CA ASP A 261 25.03 8.37 5.40
C ASP A 261 24.02 7.37 5.99
N THR A 262 22.87 7.18 5.33
CA THR A 262 21.82 6.26 5.83
C THR A 262 22.35 4.83 5.90
N GLY A 263 23.11 4.39 4.90
CA GLY A 263 23.66 3.04 4.88
C GLY A 263 24.70 2.81 5.97
N ASN A 264 25.55 3.79 6.25
CA ASN A 264 26.48 3.76 7.39
C ASN A 264 25.73 3.76 8.73
N GLU A 265 24.76 4.66 8.93
CA GLU A 265 23.94 4.75 10.15
C GLU A 265 23.21 3.44 10.46
N ASN A 266 22.70 2.78 9.41
CA ASN A 266 22.00 1.50 9.54
C ASN A 266 22.93 0.28 9.47
N LYS A 267 24.26 0.48 9.43
CA LYS A 267 25.28 -0.56 9.39
C LYS A 267 25.08 -1.57 8.24
N TRP A 268 24.61 -1.09 7.09
CA TRP A 268 24.50 -1.93 5.89
C TRP A 268 25.84 -2.16 5.22
N PHE A 269 26.76 -1.22 5.42
CA PHE A 269 28.13 -1.19 4.96
C PHE A 269 28.91 -0.19 5.81
N ARG A 270 30.21 -0.07 5.56
CA ARG A 270 31.06 0.92 6.21
C ARG A 270 31.94 1.63 5.19
N THR A 271 31.74 2.93 5.01
CA THR A 271 32.65 3.79 4.26
C THR A 271 33.39 4.76 5.19
N ASP A 272 34.34 5.50 4.63
CA ASP A 272 34.92 6.63 5.34
C ASP A 272 33.85 7.66 5.74
N ARG A 273 34.08 8.30 6.88
CA ARG A 273 33.26 9.43 7.33
C ARG A 273 33.58 10.62 6.43
N TYR A 274 32.57 11.42 6.11
CA TYR A 274 32.72 12.68 5.34
C TYR A 274 33.12 12.50 3.86
N LEU A 275 32.65 11.44 3.19
CA LEU A 275 32.82 11.30 1.74
C LEU A 275 32.26 12.48 0.93
N ILE A 276 31.15 13.07 1.39
CA ILE A 276 30.56 14.29 0.83
C ILE A 276 30.37 15.29 1.98
N ILE A 277 30.89 16.51 1.81
CA ILE A 277 30.84 17.62 2.77
C ILE A 277 30.05 18.81 2.23
N ILE A 278 29.77 19.81 3.07
CA ILE A 278 28.92 20.95 2.70
C ILE A 278 29.58 21.84 1.62
N GLU A 279 30.90 21.84 1.54
CA GLU A 279 31.70 22.57 0.56
C GLU A 279 31.59 21.97 -0.85
N ASP A 280 31.15 20.72 -0.99
CA ASP A 280 31.04 20.03 -2.29
C ASP A 280 29.84 20.50 -3.13
N TYR A 281 28.90 21.21 -2.51
CA TYR A 281 27.68 21.66 -3.17
C TYR A 281 27.95 22.90 -4.02
N SER A 282 27.37 22.93 -5.22
CA SER A 282 27.49 24.09 -6.10
C SER A 282 26.81 25.30 -5.44
N LYS A 283 27.56 26.42 -5.35
CA LYS A 283 27.03 27.70 -4.86
C LYS A 283 25.95 28.17 -5.82
N GLN A 284 24.75 28.44 -5.31
CA GLN A 284 23.74 29.13 -6.09
C GLN A 284 24.23 30.55 -6.31
N THR A 285 24.43 30.95 -7.56
CA THR A 285 24.57 32.36 -7.88
C THR A 285 23.23 33.01 -7.57
N THR A 286 23.17 33.75 -6.45
CA THR A 286 22.08 34.67 -6.18
C THR A 286 21.97 35.60 -7.37
N ARG A 287 20.79 35.66 -8.01
CA ARG A 287 20.50 36.73 -8.98
C ARG A 287 20.75 38.05 -8.26
N THR A 288 21.82 38.74 -8.63
CA THR A 288 21.94 40.17 -8.40
C THR A 288 20.69 40.78 -9.00
N SER A 289 19.82 41.32 -8.16
CA SER A 289 18.73 42.19 -8.58
C SER A 289 19.34 43.31 -9.43
N ASN A 290 18.86 43.46 -10.66
CA ASN A 290 19.22 44.53 -11.57
C ASN A 290 19.24 45.88 -10.84
N GLU A 291 20.43 46.46 -10.71
CA GLU A 291 20.61 47.90 -10.62
C GLU A 291 20.34 48.49 -12.01
N ASN A 292 19.06 48.65 -12.35
CA ASN A 292 18.66 49.59 -13.40
C ASN A 292 18.10 50.82 -12.69
N GLY A 293 18.98 51.79 -12.48
CA GLY A 293 18.62 53.13 -12.07
C GLY A 293 17.71 53.78 -13.10
N PHE A 294 16.49 54.08 -12.69
CA PHE A 294 15.70 55.19 -13.22
C PHE A 294 15.06 55.90 -12.02
N SER A 295 15.79 56.88 -11.51
CA SER A 295 15.28 57.87 -10.56
C SER A 295 14.31 58.79 -11.29
N HIS A 296 13.01 58.66 -11.00
CA HIS A 296 12.04 59.70 -11.33
C HIS A 296 12.19 60.86 -10.35
N PRO A 297 12.38 62.12 -10.80
CA PRO A 297 12.43 63.27 -9.90
C PRO A 297 11.00 63.58 -9.39
N ARG A 298 10.86 63.63 -8.06
CA ARG A 298 9.68 64.17 -7.38
C ARG A 298 9.75 65.71 -7.45
N VAL A 299 8.80 66.29 -8.17
CA VAL A 299 8.52 67.73 -8.18
C VAL A 299 7.96 68.10 -6.80
N TRP A 300 8.63 69.03 -6.12
CA TRP A 300 8.09 69.72 -4.95
C TRP A 300 7.28 70.92 -5.44
N HIS A 301 6.00 70.98 -5.07
CA HIS A 301 5.24 72.22 -5.11
C HIS A 301 5.22 72.80 -3.69
N GLU A 302 5.80 73.99 -3.55
CA GLU A 302 5.66 74.87 -2.39
C GLU A 302 4.24 75.48 -2.36
N VAL A 303 3.64 75.51 -1.17
CA VAL A 303 2.67 76.52 -0.72
C VAL A 303 3.05 76.87 0.72
#